data_AF-A0A8B7VYD2-F1
#
_entry.id   AF-A0A8B7VYD2-F1
#
_cell.length_a   1.000
_cell.length_b   1.000
_cell.length_c   1.000
_cell.angle_alpha   90.00
_cell.angle_beta   90.00
_cell.angle_gamma   90.00
#
_symmetry.space_group_name_H-M   'P 1'
#
loop_
_entity.id
_entity.type
_entity.pdbx_description
1 polymer ?
#
loop_
_entity_poly.entity_id
_entity_poly.type
_entity_poly.pdbx_seq_one_letter_code
_entity_poly.pdbx_strand_id
1 'polypeptide(L)'
;MFPKARESQVLLDVVSQLAKQNLQLLVLGRKHMLTQRSRWRKDEMEKVQKQASCFFADDISEDDPFLLYATLNSGNHCKFITKDLMRDHKACLPDAKTQRLFFKWQQGHQLAIMSRSPGLTFERILRHDTVVQTTGDSWHVPYDEDRVERYSYEVPTKWLCLHRKT
;
A
#
# COMPACT_ATOMS: atom_id res chain seq x y z
N MET A 1 27.66 -1.26 8.23
CA MET A 1 26.47 -0.38 8.34
C MET A 1 26.21 0.19 6.95
N PHE A 2 25.22 -0.33 6.22
CA PHE A 2 24.92 0.16 4.87
C PHE A 2 24.43 1.61 4.94
N PRO A 3 24.84 2.51 4.03
CA PRO A 3 24.27 3.85 3.99
C PRO A 3 22.75 3.74 3.81
N LYS A 4 21.97 4.40 4.68
CA LYS A 4 20.52 4.53 4.44
C LYS A 4 20.35 5.18 3.06
N ALA A 5 19.75 4.46 2.12
CA ALA A 5 19.45 5.01 0.80
C ALA A 5 18.63 6.29 0.96
N ARG A 6 19.01 7.33 0.22
CA ARG A 6 18.31 8.63 0.21
C ARG A 6 16.89 8.44 -0.32
N GLU A 7 15.95 9.27 0.15
CA GLU A 7 14.53 9.14 -0.23
C GLU A 7 14.26 9.36 -1.71
N SER A 8 14.88 10.34 -2.35
CA SER A 8 14.75 10.52 -3.80
C SER A 8 15.27 9.31 -4.60
N GLN A 9 16.31 8.63 -4.11
CA GLN A 9 16.80 7.39 -4.74
C GLN A 9 15.79 6.26 -4.56
N VAL A 10 15.26 6.08 -3.34
CA VAL A 10 14.26 5.04 -3.06
C VAL A 10 13.00 5.25 -3.91
N LEU A 11 12.52 6.49 -4.01
CA LEU A 11 11.38 6.81 -4.85
C LEU A 11 11.68 6.51 -6.34
N LEU A 12 12.85 6.92 -6.82
CA LEU A 12 13.28 6.65 -8.19
C LEU A 12 13.36 5.14 -8.47
N ASP A 13 13.86 4.34 -7.53
CA ASP A 13 13.94 2.87 -7.68
C ASP A 13 12.55 2.25 -7.82
N VAL A 14 11.61 2.68 -6.98
CA VAL A 14 10.19 2.25 -7.03
C VAL A 14 9.56 2.61 -8.37
N VAL A 15 9.65 3.87 -8.76
CA VAL A 15 9.06 4.37 -10.02
C VAL A 15 9.69 3.67 -11.22
N SER A 16 11.02 3.55 -11.26
CA SER A 16 11.72 2.94 -12.39
C SER A 16 11.41 1.45 -12.53
N GLN A 17 11.20 0.74 -11.41
CA GLN A 17 10.81 -0.67 -11.47
C GLN A 17 9.37 -0.84 -11.96
N LEU A 18 8.44 -0.03 -11.47
CA LEU A 18 7.03 -0.13 -11.88
C LEU A 18 6.83 0.34 -13.33
N ALA A 19 7.59 1.33 -13.79
CA ALA A 19 7.55 1.82 -15.16
C ALA A 19 7.96 0.72 -16.17
N LYS A 20 8.92 -0.14 -15.80
CA LYS A 20 9.31 -1.31 -16.62
C LYS A 20 8.18 -2.33 -16.83
N GLN A 21 7.16 -2.31 -15.97
CA GLN A 21 5.97 -3.16 -16.09
C GLN A 21 4.85 -2.51 -16.93
N ASN A 22 5.14 -1.36 -17.56
CA ASN A 22 4.19 -0.61 -18.39
C ASN A 22 2.92 -0.19 -17.64
N LEU A 23 3.06 0.11 -16.34
CA LEU A 23 1.98 0.63 -15.50
C LEU A 23 1.84 2.14 -15.66
N GLN A 24 0.62 2.65 -15.52
CA GLN A 24 0.37 4.08 -15.36
C GLN A 24 0.67 4.49 -13.93
N LEU A 25 1.60 5.43 -13.75
CA LEU A 25 2.12 5.83 -12.44
C LEU A 25 1.76 7.28 -12.12
N LEU A 26 1.20 7.48 -10.94
CA LEU A 26 1.01 8.78 -10.31
C LEU A 26 1.84 8.85 -9.03
N VAL A 27 2.75 9.81 -8.95
CA VAL A 27 3.51 10.15 -7.75
C VAL A 27 2.86 11.35 -7.08
N LEU A 28 2.33 11.14 -5.89
CA LEU A 28 1.90 12.21 -4.99
C LEU A 28 3.07 12.58 -4.09
N GLY A 29 3.43 13.85 -4.10
CA GLY A 29 4.56 14.36 -3.34
C GLY A 29 4.30 15.74 -2.78
N ARG A 30 5.36 16.36 -2.27
CA ARG A 30 5.35 17.69 -1.66
C ARG A 30 6.34 18.62 -2.35
N LYS A 31 6.05 19.92 -2.33
CA LYS A 31 6.91 20.94 -2.97
C LYS A 31 8.35 20.92 -2.44
N HIS A 32 8.60 20.59 -1.18
CA HIS A 32 9.98 20.46 -0.68
C HIS A 32 10.80 19.36 -1.37
N MET A 33 10.16 18.37 -2.00
CA MET A 33 10.86 17.32 -2.78
C MET A 33 11.55 17.88 -4.02
N LEU A 34 11.06 19.02 -4.55
CA LEU A 34 11.63 19.68 -5.74
C LEU A 34 12.84 20.57 -5.41
N THR A 35 13.08 20.84 -4.13
CA THR A 35 14.18 21.68 -3.68
C THR A 35 15.41 20.83 -3.40
N GLN A 36 16.57 21.22 -3.93
CA GLN A 36 17.83 20.50 -3.71
C GLN A 36 18.14 20.41 -2.21
N ARG A 37 18.05 19.21 -1.64
CA ARG A 37 18.33 18.92 -0.22
C ARG A 37 19.08 17.60 -0.09
N SER A 38 19.68 17.35 1.07
CA SER A 38 20.40 16.09 1.35
C SER A 38 19.52 14.84 1.16
N ARG A 39 18.20 14.96 1.38
CA ARG A 39 17.20 13.91 1.22
C ARG A 39 16.55 13.84 -0.17
N TRP A 40 16.54 14.96 -0.89
CA TRP A 40 15.85 15.11 -2.18
C TRP A 40 16.79 15.73 -3.22
N ARG A 41 17.31 14.89 -4.10
CA ARG A 41 18.14 15.34 -5.22
C ARG A 41 17.28 15.71 -6.43
N LYS A 42 17.55 16.89 -6.98
CA LYS A 42 16.82 17.41 -8.14
C LYS A 42 16.95 16.51 -9.37
N ASP A 43 18.14 15.99 -9.64
CA ASP A 43 18.39 15.11 -10.79
C ASP A 43 17.63 13.77 -10.72
N GLU A 44 17.38 13.27 -9.51
CA GLU A 44 16.57 12.06 -9.31
C GLU A 44 15.08 12.36 -9.46
N MET A 45 14.62 13.48 -8.90
CA MET A 45 13.23 13.92 -9.03
C MET A 45 12.85 14.30 -10.47
N GLU A 46 13.79 14.82 -11.26
CA GLU A 46 13.60 15.03 -12.70
C GLU A 46 13.43 13.70 -13.45
N LYS A 47 14.16 12.64 -13.06
CA LYS A 47 13.97 11.30 -13.63
C LYS A 47 12.64 10.67 -13.22
N VAL A 48 12.18 10.92 -12.00
CA VAL A 48 10.85 10.49 -11.54
C VAL A 48 9.76 11.14 -12.40
N GLN A 49 9.83 12.46 -12.59
CA GLN A 49 8.84 13.21 -13.38
C GLN A 49 8.81 12.82 -14.87
N LYS A 50 9.90 12.27 -15.41
CA LYS A 50 9.94 11.73 -16.78
C LYS A 50 9.27 10.36 -16.92
N GLN A 51 9.13 9.62 -15.82
CA GLN A 51 8.63 8.24 -15.81
C GLN A 51 7.22 8.09 -15.24
N ALA A 52 6.72 9.11 -14.54
CA ALA A 52 5.42 9.10 -13.89
C ALA A 52 4.78 10.48 -13.92
N SER A 53 3.44 10.52 -13.96
CA SER A 53 2.70 11.75 -13.67
C SER A 53 2.95 12.13 -12.21
N CYS A 54 3.20 13.41 -11.93
CA CYS A 54 3.53 13.86 -10.58
C CYS A 54 2.61 15.01 -10.16
N PHE A 55 2.13 14.96 -8.92
CA PHE A 55 1.39 16.04 -8.28
C PHE A 55 2.09 16.38 -6.95
N PHE A 56 2.52 17.64 -6.80
CA PHE A 56 3.23 18.11 -5.62
C PHE A 56 2.37 19.09 -4.82
N ALA A 57 1.79 18.60 -3.73
CA ALA A 57 0.99 19.40 -2.81
C ALA A 57 1.86 20.32 -1.94
N ASP A 58 1.24 21.30 -1.28
CA ASP A 58 1.92 22.14 -0.29
C ASP A 58 2.41 21.31 0.90
N ASP A 59 3.56 21.69 1.48
CA ASP A 59 4.23 20.93 2.57
C ASP A 59 3.39 20.81 3.86
N ILE A 60 2.33 21.61 4.00
CA ILE A 60 1.41 21.64 5.14
C ILE A 60 0.11 20.85 4.92
N SER A 61 -0.14 20.36 3.71
CA SER A 61 -1.35 19.56 3.42
C SER A 61 -1.34 18.19 4.12
N GLU A 62 -2.48 17.50 4.13
CA GLU A 62 -2.55 16.09 4.53
C GLU A 62 -2.34 15.21 3.27
N ASP A 63 -1.50 14.17 3.35
CA ASP A 63 -1.18 13.32 2.19
C ASP A 63 -2.30 12.31 1.86
N ASP A 64 -2.91 11.74 2.90
CA ASP A 64 -3.84 10.64 2.76
C ASP A 64 -5.09 10.96 1.91
N PRO A 65 -5.72 12.15 2.00
CA PRO A 65 -6.89 12.46 1.18
C PRO A 65 -6.59 12.42 -0.33
N PHE A 66 -5.43 12.92 -0.75
CA PHE A 66 -5.04 12.88 -2.17
C PHE A 66 -4.81 11.45 -2.64
N LEU A 67 -4.15 10.63 -1.82
CA LEU A 67 -3.88 9.23 -2.12
C LEU A 67 -5.17 8.42 -2.24
N LEU A 68 -6.06 8.54 -1.25
CA LEU A 68 -7.35 7.86 -1.23
C LEU A 68 -8.19 8.29 -2.43
N TYR A 69 -8.32 9.60 -2.67
CA TYR A 69 -9.10 10.12 -3.79
C TYR A 69 -8.56 9.63 -5.14
N ALA A 70 -7.25 9.78 -5.39
CA ALA A 70 -6.65 9.39 -6.67
C ALA A 70 -6.84 7.89 -6.93
N THR A 71 -6.66 7.05 -5.90
CA THR A 71 -6.79 5.59 -6.03
C THR A 71 -8.23 5.18 -6.29
N LEU A 72 -9.18 5.69 -5.49
CA LEU A 72 -10.59 5.36 -5.63
C LEU A 72 -11.18 5.88 -6.94
N ASN A 73 -10.85 7.12 -7.33
CA ASN A 73 -11.32 7.74 -8.57
C ASN A 73 -10.74 7.08 -9.82
N SER A 74 -9.54 6.49 -9.74
CA SER A 74 -8.97 5.67 -10.83
C SER A 74 -9.70 4.33 -11.00
N GLY A 75 -10.43 3.87 -9.98
CA GLY A 75 -11.27 2.68 -10.01
C GLY A 75 -10.62 1.43 -9.42
N ASN A 76 -11.39 0.33 -9.39
CA ASN A 76 -11.08 -0.90 -8.63
C ASN A 76 -9.83 -1.69 -9.11
N HIS A 77 -9.20 -1.28 -10.20
CA HIS A 77 -7.96 -1.89 -10.69
C HIS A 77 -6.71 -1.16 -10.17
N CYS A 78 -6.88 0.08 -9.68
CA CYS A 78 -5.79 0.91 -9.21
C CYS A 78 -5.22 0.37 -7.90
N LYS A 79 -3.90 0.48 -7.74
CA LYS A 79 -3.20 0.09 -6.51
C LYS A 79 -2.43 1.28 -5.99
N PHE A 80 -2.14 1.26 -4.69
CA PHE A 80 -1.41 2.36 -4.05
C PHE A 80 -0.26 1.84 -3.19
N ILE A 81 0.75 2.67 -3.01
CA ILE A 81 1.91 2.39 -2.17
C ILE A 81 2.00 3.51 -1.14
N THR A 82 1.94 3.14 0.14
CA THR A 82 2.19 4.04 1.26
C THR A 82 2.73 3.26 2.45
N LYS A 83 3.44 3.96 3.34
CA LYS A 83 3.82 3.43 4.66
C LYS A 83 2.74 3.67 5.72
N ASP A 84 1.75 4.51 5.42
CA ASP A 84 0.66 4.75 6.35
C ASP A 84 -0.23 3.50 6.48
N LEU A 85 -0.69 3.25 7.70
CA LEU A 85 -1.61 2.17 8.06
C LEU A 85 -3.08 2.58 7.88
N MET A 86 -3.32 3.88 7.60
CA MET A 86 -4.60 4.56 7.47
C MET A 86 -5.50 4.37 8.71
N ARG A 87 -4.90 4.34 9.90
CA ARG A 87 -5.59 4.03 11.17
C ARG A 87 -6.66 5.06 11.51
N ASP A 88 -6.32 6.34 11.38
CA ASP A 88 -7.22 7.42 11.77
C ASP A 88 -8.40 7.53 10.80
N HIS A 89 -8.15 7.36 9.50
CA HIS A 89 -9.20 7.30 8.47
C HIS A 89 -10.18 6.15 8.70
N LYS A 90 -9.70 4.98 9.12
CA LYS A 90 -10.56 3.84 9.48
C LYS A 90 -11.46 4.16 10.67
N ALA A 91 -10.91 4.80 11.70
CA ALA A 91 -11.64 5.13 12.92
C ALA A 91 -12.76 6.16 12.67
N CYS A 92 -12.60 7.02 11.66
CA CYS A 92 -13.60 8.01 11.28
C CYS A 92 -14.75 7.47 10.40
N LEU A 93 -14.72 6.20 9.97
CA LEU A 93 -15.78 5.63 9.13
C LEU A 93 -17.07 5.39 9.94
N PRO A 94 -18.24 5.73 9.38
CA PRO A 94 -19.48 5.90 10.14
C PRO A 94 -20.09 4.60 10.67
N ASP A 95 -19.81 3.46 10.02
CA ASP A 95 -20.45 2.18 10.34
C ASP A 95 -19.52 0.98 10.07
N ALA A 96 -19.83 -0.14 10.73
CA ALA A 96 -19.02 -1.36 10.67
C ALA A 96 -18.98 -2.00 9.27
N LYS A 97 -20.02 -1.81 8.45
CA LYS A 97 -20.05 -2.34 7.08
C LYS A 97 -19.09 -1.55 6.20
N THR A 98 -19.09 -0.22 6.30
CA THR A 98 -18.14 0.64 5.59
C THR A 98 -16.71 0.39 6.03
N GLN A 99 -16.46 0.24 7.34
CA GLN A 99 -15.15 -0.15 7.87
C GLN A 99 -14.67 -1.48 7.26
N ARG A 100 -15.52 -2.51 7.24
CA ARG A 100 -15.19 -3.81 6.63
C ARG A 100 -14.85 -3.69 5.14
N LEU A 101 -15.60 -2.88 4.39
CA LEU A 101 -15.32 -2.63 2.98
C LEU A 101 -13.98 -1.91 2.79
N PHE A 102 -13.66 -0.94 3.64
CA PHE A 102 -12.38 -0.25 3.60
C PHE A 102 -11.20 -1.19 3.89
N PHE A 103 -11.32 -2.06 4.90
CA PHE A 103 -10.30 -3.07 5.19
C PHE A 103 -10.07 -4.01 4.01
N LYS A 104 -11.15 -4.53 3.42
CA LYS A 104 -11.09 -5.38 2.23
C LYS A 104 -10.43 -4.66 1.05
N TRP A 105 -10.81 -3.40 0.82
CA TRP A 105 -10.22 -2.57 -0.22
C TRP A 105 -8.72 -2.38 0.01
N GLN A 106 -8.32 -1.95 1.21
CA GLN A 106 -6.91 -1.75 1.56
C GLN A 106 -6.09 -3.02 1.35
N GLN A 107 -6.56 -4.17 1.83
CA GLN A 107 -5.89 -5.46 1.66
C GLN A 107 -5.69 -5.83 0.17
N GLY A 108 -6.68 -5.51 -0.66
CA GLY A 108 -6.65 -5.81 -2.10
C GLY A 108 -5.88 -4.80 -2.96
N HIS A 109 -5.58 -3.60 -2.43
CA HIS A 109 -5.11 -2.47 -3.24
C HIS A 109 -3.80 -1.85 -2.72
N GLN A 110 -3.43 -2.04 -1.45
CA GLN A 110 -2.16 -1.56 -0.90
C GLN A 110 -1.02 -2.51 -1.27
N LEU A 111 -0.01 -1.98 -1.98
CA LEU A 111 1.23 -2.68 -2.28
C LEU A 111 2.28 -2.33 -1.22
N ALA A 112 2.61 -3.29 -0.36
CA ALA A 112 3.69 -3.15 0.61
C ALA A 112 5.06 -3.46 -0.02
N ILE A 113 6.09 -2.69 0.31
CA ILE A 113 7.47 -2.92 -0.14
C ILE A 113 8.16 -3.84 0.87
N MET A 114 8.53 -5.06 0.46
CA MET A 114 9.13 -6.09 1.34
C MET A 114 10.64 -6.00 1.43
N SER A 115 11.34 -5.98 0.29
CA SER A 115 12.80 -5.89 0.23
C SER A 115 13.23 -4.88 -0.83
N ARG A 116 14.47 -4.40 -0.68
CA ARG A 116 15.14 -3.50 -1.62
C ARG A 116 16.45 -4.08 -2.17
N SER A 117 16.87 -5.26 -1.74
CA SER A 117 18.12 -5.90 -2.15
C SER A 117 17.94 -7.41 -2.28
N PRO A 118 18.37 -8.05 -3.39
CA PRO A 118 19.08 -7.49 -4.56
C PRO A 118 18.16 -6.77 -5.58
N GLY A 119 16.88 -6.62 -5.28
CA GLY A 119 15.91 -5.86 -6.06
C GLY A 119 14.70 -5.47 -5.21
N LEU A 120 13.91 -4.51 -5.67
CA LEU A 120 12.69 -4.11 -4.98
C LEU A 120 11.62 -5.19 -5.16
N THR A 121 11.04 -5.67 -4.06
CA THR A 121 9.96 -6.65 -4.10
C THR A 121 8.72 -6.12 -3.39
N PHE A 122 7.56 -6.47 -3.93
CA PHE A 122 6.27 -6.10 -3.36
C PHE A 122 5.60 -7.32 -2.74
N GLU A 123 4.85 -7.11 -1.67
CA GLU A 123 4.00 -8.13 -1.09
C GLU A 123 2.92 -8.56 -2.10
N ARG A 124 2.65 -9.87 -2.14
CA ARG A 124 1.67 -10.43 -3.08
C ARG A 124 0.27 -10.20 -2.53
N ILE A 125 -0.52 -9.42 -3.27
CA ILE A 125 -1.97 -9.30 -3.02
C ILE A 125 -2.64 -10.66 -3.27
N LEU A 126 -3.32 -11.18 -2.25
CA LEU A 126 -4.08 -12.42 -2.32
C LEU A 126 -5.34 -12.22 -3.18
N ARG A 127 -5.74 -13.28 -3.90
CA ARG A 127 -6.97 -13.27 -4.72
C ARG A 127 -8.24 -13.55 -3.90
N HIS A 128 -8.08 -13.87 -2.63
CA HIS A 128 -9.16 -14.14 -1.67
C HIS A 128 -9.05 -13.16 -0.50
N ASP A 129 -10.20 -12.92 0.13
CA ASP A 129 -10.31 -12.08 1.31
C ASP A 129 -9.90 -12.89 2.55
N THR A 130 -9.04 -12.32 3.40
CA THR A 130 -8.58 -13.00 4.63
C THR A 130 -9.45 -12.57 5.80
N VAL A 131 -10.71 -12.94 5.73
CA VAL A 131 -11.73 -12.68 6.74
C VAL A 131 -12.44 -13.96 7.15
N VAL A 132 -13.11 -13.92 8.30
CA VAL A 132 -14.06 -14.96 8.67
C VAL A 132 -15.14 -15.06 7.58
N GLN A 133 -15.27 -16.26 7.02
CA GLN A 133 -16.19 -16.55 5.91
C GLN A 133 -16.94 -17.86 6.16
N THR A 134 -18.18 -17.94 5.68
CA THR A 134 -19.04 -19.12 5.80
C THR A 134 -19.85 -19.32 4.53
N THR A 135 -20.04 -20.58 4.15
CA THR A 135 -20.99 -21.01 3.10
C THR A 135 -22.30 -21.54 3.68
N GLY A 136 -22.48 -21.43 5.00
CA GLY A 136 -23.56 -22.05 5.77
C GLY A 136 -23.20 -23.44 6.29
N ASP A 137 -22.67 -24.30 5.43
CA ASP A 137 -22.22 -25.66 5.76
C ASP A 137 -20.72 -25.76 6.08
N SER A 138 -19.95 -24.72 5.76
CA SER A 138 -18.54 -24.58 6.12
C SER A 138 -18.23 -23.22 6.75
N TRP A 139 -17.18 -23.18 7.56
CA TRP A 139 -16.58 -21.97 8.11
C TRP A 139 -15.08 -21.99 7.88
N HIS A 140 -14.54 -20.84 7.46
CA HIS A 140 -13.11 -20.62 7.38
C HIS A 140 -12.77 -19.41 8.24
N VAL A 141 -11.97 -19.64 9.28
CA VAL A 141 -11.58 -18.63 10.26
C VAL A 141 -10.07 -18.46 10.17
N PRO A 142 -9.57 -17.33 9.67
CA PRO A 142 -8.14 -17.08 9.63
C PRO A 142 -7.65 -16.72 11.04
N TYR A 143 -6.49 -17.23 11.44
CA TYR A 143 -5.99 -17.10 12.82
C TYR A 143 -4.47 -17.00 12.90
N ASP A 144 -3.98 -16.63 14.09
CA ASP A 144 -2.58 -16.32 14.37
C ASP A 144 -2.01 -17.47 15.17
N GLU A 145 -0.81 -17.92 14.81
CA GLU A 145 -0.08 -18.79 15.71
C GLU A 145 0.37 -17.98 16.93
N ASP A 146 0.47 -18.65 18.07
CA ASP A 146 0.89 -18.00 19.31
C ASP A 146 2.21 -17.26 19.09
N ARG A 147 2.28 -16.01 19.57
CA ARG A 147 3.45 -15.11 19.48
C ARG A 147 3.76 -14.54 18.09
N VAL A 148 2.84 -14.63 17.12
CA VAL A 148 2.96 -13.88 15.86
C VAL A 148 2.41 -12.46 16.05
N GLU A 149 3.29 -11.48 16.16
CA GLU A 149 2.91 -10.07 16.03
C GLU A 149 2.76 -9.70 14.55
N ARG A 150 1.77 -8.87 14.24
CA ARG A 150 1.52 -8.38 12.88
C ARG A 150 1.01 -6.97 12.85
N TYR A 151 1.24 -6.31 11.72
CA TYR A 151 0.67 -5.01 11.45
C TYR A 151 -0.79 -5.11 10.99
N SER A 152 -1.53 -4.01 11.09
CA SER A 152 -2.98 -3.96 10.81
C SER A 152 -3.36 -4.13 9.34
N TYR A 153 -2.40 -4.11 8.41
CA TYR A 153 -2.59 -4.41 6.98
C TYR A 153 -2.12 -5.82 6.61
N GLU A 154 -1.36 -6.48 7.49
CA GLU A 154 -0.93 -7.87 7.29
C GLU A 154 -2.06 -8.80 7.68
N VAL A 155 -2.10 -9.98 7.06
CA VAL A 155 -3.19 -10.92 7.24
C VAL A 155 -2.74 -12.29 7.72
N PRO A 156 -3.58 -12.99 8.51
CA PRO A 156 -3.26 -14.33 8.97
C PRO A 156 -3.03 -15.28 7.79
N THR A 157 -2.00 -16.12 7.89
CA THR A 157 -1.68 -17.12 6.85
C THR A 157 -2.25 -18.50 7.17
N LYS A 158 -2.69 -18.72 8.42
CA LYS A 158 -3.28 -19.97 8.89
C LYS A 158 -4.80 -19.85 8.92
N TRP A 159 -5.46 -20.98 8.66
CA TRP A 159 -6.89 -21.07 8.53
C TRP A 159 -7.40 -22.29 9.31
N LEU A 160 -8.40 -22.06 10.15
CA LEU A 160 -9.23 -23.11 10.69
C LEU A 160 -10.35 -23.37 9.69
N CYS A 161 -10.40 -24.59 9.16
CA CYS A 161 -11.47 -25.04 8.27
C CYS A 161 -12.41 -25.96 9.06
N LEU A 162 -13.69 -25.61 9.08
CA LEU A 162 -14.76 -26.41 9.66
C LEU A 162 -15.76 -26.72 8.55
N HIS A 163 -16.15 -27.98 8.41
CA HIS A 163 -17.17 -28.39 7.46
C HIS A 163 -18.12 -29.38 8.10
N ARG A 164 -19.41 -29.30 7.76
CA ARG A 164 -20.37 -30.31 8.18
C ARG A 164 -20.02 -31.61 7.46
N LYS A 165 -19.84 -32.69 8.23
CA LYS A 165 -19.68 -34.02 7.64
C LYS A 165 -21.03 -34.43 7.04
N THR A 166 -21.05 -34.62 5.72
CA THR A 166 -22.16 -35.23 4.98
C THR A 166 -22.31 -36.70 5.34
#